data_AF-A0A9D5JHT6-F1
#
_entry.id   AF-A0A9D5JHT6-F1
#
_cell.length_a   1.000
_cell.length_b   1.000
_cell.length_c   1.000
_cell.angle_alpha   90.00
_cell.angle_beta   90.00
_cell.angle_gamma   90.00
#
_symmetry.space_group_name_H-M   'P 1'
#
loop_
_entity.id
_entity.type
_entity.pdbx_description
1 polymer ?
#
loop_
_entity_poly.entity_id
_entity_poly.type
_entity_poly.pdbx_seq_one_letter_code
_entity_poly.pdbx_strand_id
1 'polypeptide(L)'
;MIASVLRDPTAETTQLKRNRLAPPASLDGKVVALMDIGKMRGDEFIDRLEQLFKMKNIATKRYKKPTNTRTAPTELVQKIVQETDVVVIALSDCGSCTSCSTHDLNDLDHLGIPGVSILTEEFREAFNGQCEKIGFDGASIFTPHPMQNKTTQELHDFADGILEELLAKITQPV
;
A
#
# COMPACT_ATOMS: atom_id res chain seq x y z
N MET A 1 58.30 -5.03 2.54
CA MET A 1 57.20 -5.76 1.90
C MET A 1 55.91 -5.28 2.55
N ILE A 2 55.05 -4.62 1.79
CA ILE A 2 53.80 -4.03 2.30
C ILE A 2 52.69 -5.04 2.01
N ALA A 3 52.09 -5.61 3.06
CA ALA A 3 50.94 -6.48 2.93
C ALA A 3 49.75 -5.65 2.44
N SER A 4 49.27 -5.96 1.24
CA SER A 4 48.01 -5.44 0.71
C SER A 4 46.87 -5.97 1.59
N VAL A 5 46.24 -5.07 2.35
CA VAL A 5 44.98 -5.35 3.02
C VAL A 5 43.91 -5.44 1.93
N LEU A 6 43.60 -6.67 1.52
CA LEU A 6 42.44 -6.99 0.70
C LEU A 6 41.19 -6.62 1.50
N ARG A 7 40.55 -5.51 1.16
CA ARG A 7 39.22 -5.17 1.69
C ARG A 7 38.22 -6.05 0.97
N ASP A 8 37.64 -6.98 1.72
CA ASP A 8 36.43 -7.70 1.35
C ASP A 8 35.28 -6.68 1.18
N PRO A 9 34.70 -6.48 -0.02
CA PRO A 9 33.57 -5.58 -0.23
C PRO A 9 32.24 -6.18 0.23
N THR A 10 32.20 -7.44 0.66
CA THR A 10 30.97 -8.14 0.99
C THR A 10 30.75 -8.17 2.51
N ALA A 11 30.75 -6.98 3.12
CA ALA A 11 29.97 -6.81 4.34
C ALA A 11 28.50 -6.83 3.91
N GLU A 12 27.90 -8.03 3.92
CA GLU A 12 26.45 -8.21 3.84
C GLU A 12 25.83 -7.37 4.95
N THR A 13 25.50 -6.13 4.60
CA THR A 13 24.76 -5.23 5.45
C THR A 13 23.33 -5.72 5.27
N THR A 14 22.93 -6.75 6.02
CA THR A 14 21.52 -7.05 6.18
C THR A 14 20.89 -5.78 6.72
N GLN A 15 20.37 -4.92 5.84
CA GLN A 15 19.64 -3.74 6.24
C GLN A 15 18.54 -4.24 7.16
N LEU A 16 18.59 -3.83 8.43
CA LEU A 16 17.55 -4.11 9.40
C LEU A 16 16.28 -3.46 8.87
N LYS A 17 15.44 -4.25 8.19
CA LYS A 17 14.13 -3.79 7.72
C LYS A 17 13.32 -3.42 8.95
N ARG A 18 12.78 -2.20 8.96
CA ARG A 18 11.81 -1.78 9.97
C ARG A 18 10.49 -2.47 9.67
N ASN A 19 9.98 -3.21 10.65
CA ASN A 19 8.66 -3.81 10.56
C ASN A 19 7.59 -2.72 10.43
N ARG A 20 6.58 -2.94 9.59
CA ARG A 20 5.36 -2.12 9.57
C ARG A 20 4.69 -2.10 10.95
N LEU A 21 3.89 -1.06 11.19
CA LEU A 21 3.02 -1.02 12.35
C LEU A 21 2.01 -2.16 12.31
N ALA A 22 1.78 -2.77 13.47
CA ALA A 22 0.75 -3.76 13.63
C ALA A 22 -0.63 -3.10 13.42
N PRO A 23 -1.46 -3.63 12.51
CA PRO A 23 -2.83 -3.14 12.37
C PRO A 23 -3.66 -3.39 13.65
N PRO A 24 -4.78 -2.67 13.85
CA PRO A 24 -5.66 -2.88 14.99
C PRO A 24 -6.30 -4.27 14.95
N ALA A 25 -6.56 -4.87 16.10
CA ALA A 25 -7.16 -6.23 16.17
C ALA A 25 -8.58 -6.34 15.57
N SER A 26 -9.30 -5.23 15.48
CA SER A 26 -10.63 -5.12 14.85
C SER A 26 -10.81 -3.72 14.24
N LEU A 27 -11.71 -3.61 13.27
CA LEU A 27 -12.13 -2.35 12.66
C LEU A 27 -13.41 -1.77 13.31
N ASP A 28 -13.89 -2.36 14.40
CA ASP A 28 -15.07 -1.85 15.11
C ASP A 28 -14.84 -0.44 15.64
N GLY A 29 -15.64 0.52 15.17
CA GLY A 29 -15.49 1.93 15.51
C GLY A 29 -14.24 2.59 14.92
N LYS A 30 -13.55 1.94 13.98
CA LYS A 30 -12.38 2.45 13.27
C LYS A 30 -12.73 2.97 11.90
N VAL A 31 -11.94 3.92 11.41
CA VAL A 31 -12.11 4.51 10.07
C VAL A 31 -10.95 4.09 9.17
N VAL A 32 -11.28 3.51 8.03
CA VAL A 32 -10.31 3.08 7.01
C VAL A 32 -10.19 4.15 5.91
N ALA A 33 -8.99 4.66 5.67
CA ALA A 33 -8.68 5.49 4.52
C ALA A 33 -8.57 4.63 3.25
N LEU A 34 -9.39 4.91 2.25
CA LEU A 34 -9.25 4.39 0.89
C LEU A 34 -8.56 5.46 0.05
N MET A 35 -7.25 5.31 -0.19
CA MET A 35 -6.45 6.26 -0.95
C MET A 35 -6.28 5.81 -2.41
N ASP A 36 -6.95 6.52 -3.33
CA ASP A 36 -6.73 6.43 -4.77
C ASP A 36 -5.42 7.14 -5.15
N ILE A 37 -4.49 6.44 -5.79
CA ILE A 37 -3.23 7.04 -6.25
C ILE A 37 -3.40 7.94 -7.49
N GLY A 38 -4.60 8.08 -8.03
CA GLY A 38 -4.93 8.96 -9.15
C GLY A 38 -4.71 8.32 -10.51
N LYS A 39 -4.81 6.99 -10.61
CA LYS A 39 -4.70 6.27 -11.89
C LYS A 39 -6.07 6.23 -12.58
N MET A 40 -6.08 6.21 -13.91
CA MET A 40 -7.29 5.95 -14.69
C MET A 40 -7.96 4.65 -14.23
N ARG A 41 -9.26 4.71 -13.94
CA ARG A 41 -10.10 3.59 -13.45
C ARG A 41 -9.78 3.07 -12.05
N GLY A 42 -8.90 3.76 -11.32
CA GLY A 42 -8.66 3.49 -9.90
C GLY A 42 -9.87 3.86 -9.03
N ASP A 43 -10.66 4.83 -9.48
CA ASP A 43 -11.93 5.23 -8.87
C ASP A 43 -12.97 4.11 -8.92
N GLU A 44 -13.16 3.44 -10.07
CA GLU A 44 -14.07 2.27 -10.19
C GLU A 44 -13.71 1.16 -9.18
N PHE A 45 -12.42 0.89 -9.02
CA PHE A 45 -11.93 -0.11 -8.06
C PHE A 45 -12.16 0.31 -6.61
N ILE A 46 -11.85 1.57 -6.28
CA ILE A 46 -12.06 2.14 -4.94
C ILE A 46 -13.56 2.25 -4.60
N ASP A 47 -14.41 2.57 -5.58
CA ASP A 47 -15.87 2.59 -5.43
C ASP A 47 -16.38 1.23 -4.98
N ARG A 48 -15.89 0.15 -5.62
CA ARG A 48 -16.27 -1.21 -5.24
C ARG A 48 -15.75 -1.57 -3.85
N LEU A 49 -14.49 -1.26 -3.53
CA LEU A 49 -13.96 -1.47 -2.18
C LEU A 49 -14.80 -0.74 -1.13
N GLU A 50 -15.17 0.51 -1.37
CA GLU A 50 -16.03 1.26 -0.46
C GLU A 50 -17.38 0.57 -0.23
N GLN A 51 -18.01 0.04 -1.29
CA GLN A 51 -19.24 -0.74 -1.17
C GLN A 51 -19.04 -2.00 -0.31
N LEU A 52 -17.95 -2.74 -0.55
CA LEU A 52 -17.62 -3.96 0.19
C LEU A 52 -17.41 -3.69 1.69
N PHE A 53 -16.68 -2.62 2.03
CA PHE A 53 -16.46 -2.21 3.41
C PHE A 53 -17.78 -1.79 4.08
N LYS A 54 -18.64 -1.04 3.38
CA LYS A 54 -19.98 -0.67 3.87
C LYS A 54 -20.86 -1.90 4.13
N MET A 55 -20.82 -2.92 3.27
CA MET A 55 -21.55 -4.18 3.50
C MET A 55 -21.07 -4.93 4.75
N LYS A 56 -19.81 -4.76 5.14
CA LYS A 56 -19.22 -5.29 6.38
C LYS A 56 -19.37 -4.32 7.57
N ASN A 57 -20.12 -3.22 7.41
CA ASN A 57 -20.33 -2.17 8.42
C ASN A 57 -19.04 -1.47 8.90
N ILE A 58 -18.03 -1.36 8.03
CA ILE A 58 -16.76 -0.68 8.32
C ILE A 58 -16.85 0.77 7.81
N ALA A 59 -16.45 1.73 8.64
CA ALA A 59 -16.41 3.13 8.24
C ALA A 59 -15.21 3.41 7.33
N THR A 60 -15.44 4.12 6.23
CA THR A 60 -14.41 4.46 5.25
C THR A 60 -14.39 5.94 4.91
N LYS A 61 -13.21 6.48 4.63
CA LYS A 61 -13.03 7.82 4.05
C LYS A 61 -12.18 7.75 2.80
N ARG A 62 -12.51 8.56 1.80
CA ARG A 62 -11.83 8.54 0.51
C ARG A 62 -10.85 9.68 0.36
N TYR A 63 -9.69 9.33 -0.16
CA TYR A 63 -8.61 10.25 -0.45
C TYR A 63 -8.13 9.99 -1.88
N LYS A 64 -7.75 11.04 -2.60
CA LYS A 64 -7.24 10.91 -3.96
C LYS A 64 -6.00 11.76 -4.11
N LYS A 65 -4.92 11.14 -4.58
CA LYS A 65 -3.71 11.84 -4.96
C LYS A 65 -3.94 12.63 -6.25
N PRO A 66 -3.34 13.83 -6.38
CA PRO A 66 -3.46 14.62 -7.61
C PRO A 66 -2.73 13.97 -8.79
N THR A 67 -1.72 13.13 -8.52
CA THR A 67 -0.97 12.39 -9.53
C THR A 67 -0.40 11.10 -8.94
N ASN A 68 -0.26 10.08 -9.78
CA ASN A 68 0.39 8.81 -9.45
C ASN A 68 1.92 8.84 -9.63
N THR A 69 2.49 9.96 -10.10
CA THR A 69 3.91 10.11 -10.43
C THR A 69 4.76 10.70 -9.30
N ARG A 70 4.14 11.07 -8.18
CA ARG A 70 4.78 11.67 -7.00
C ARG A 70 4.14 11.12 -5.74
N THR A 71 4.81 11.27 -4.60
CA THR A 71 4.23 10.94 -3.29
C THR A 71 3.03 11.82 -2.97
N ALA A 72 2.20 11.38 -2.03
CA ALA A 72 1.04 12.10 -1.54
C ALA A 72 1.47 13.48 -0.99
N PRO A 73 0.77 14.57 -1.34
CA PRO A 73 1.03 15.88 -0.76
C PRO A 73 0.91 15.83 0.77
N THR A 74 1.74 16.60 1.48
CA THR A 74 1.74 16.64 2.95
C THR A 74 0.35 16.90 3.53
N GLU A 75 -0.43 17.80 2.91
CA GLU A 75 -1.81 18.06 3.34
C GLU A 75 -2.72 16.83 3.27
N LEU A 76 -2.54 15.97 2.25
CA LEU A 76 -3.31 14.74 2.11
C LEU A 76 -2.93 13.73 3.20
N VAL A 77 -1.62 13.56 3.42
CA VAL A 77 -1.07 12.70 4.46
C VAL A 77 -1.57 13.14 5.84
N GLN A 78 -1.49 14.44 6.15
CA GLN A 78 -1.99 15.00 7.42
C GLN A 78 -3.48 14.75 7.61
N LYS A 79 -4.30 14.91 6.56
CA LYS A 79 -5.74 14.59 6.64
C LYS A 79 -5.97 13.12 6.95
N ILE A 80 -5.26 12.20 6.28
CA ILE A 80 -5.37 10.76 6.54
C ILE A 80 -5.02 10.46 8.01
N VAL A 81 -3.91 10.99 8.51
CA VAL A 81 -3.45 10.77 9.89
C VAL A 81 -4.43 11.31 10.93
N GLN A 82 -5.08 12.45 10.66
CA GLN A 82 -6.02 13.06 11.61
C GLN A 82 -7.38 12.37 11.65
N GLU A 83 -7.77 11.70 10.56
CA GLU A 83 -9.16 11.32 10.33
C GLU A 83 -9.39 9.81 10.29
N THR A 84 -8.33 9.01 10.25
CA THR A 84 -8.40 7.56 10.03
C THR A 84 -7.43 6.80 10.91
N ASP A 85 -7.70 5.51 11.09
CA ASP A 85 -6.89 4.61 11.93
C ASP A 85 -6.02 3.67 11.10
N VAL A 86 -6.39 3.43 9.84
CA VAL A 86 -5.78 2.45 8.94
C VAL A 86 -5.86 2.98 7.51
N VAL A 87 -4.86 2.72 6.68
CA VAL A 87 -4.86 3.10 5.26
C VAL A 87 -4.78 1.91 4.30
N VAL A 88 -5.58 1.98 3.24
CA VAL A 88 -5.52 1.11 2.06
C VAL A 88 -5.17 1.98 0.86
N ILE A 89 -4.01 1.74 0.26
CA ILE A 89 -3.52 2.49 -0.90
C ILE A 89 -3.77 1.69 -2.16
N ALA A 90 -4.58 2.19 -3.09
CA ALA A 90 -4.83 1.53 -4.37
C ALA A 90 -4.87 2.52 -5.54
N LEU A 91 -4.56 2.15 -6.77
CA LEU A 91 -4.03 0.88 -7.22
C LEU A 91 -2.76 1.13 -8.03
N SER A 92 -1.69 0.42 -7.70
CA SER A 92 -0.40 0.52 -8.40
C SER A 92 -0.24 -0.60 -9.43
N ASP A 93 0.02 -0.26 -10.69
CA ASP A 93 0.17 -1.22 -11.80
C ASP A 93 1.26 -0.80 -12.80
N CYS A 94 2.23 -0.03 -12.32
CA CYS A 94 3.36 0.49 -13.07
C CYS A 94 4.55 0.67 -12.13
N GLY A 95 5.78 0.66 -12.67
CA GLY A 95 6.98 0.74 -11.84
C GLY A 95 7.10 2.05 -11.07
N SER A 96 6.81 3.18 -11.70
CA SER A 96 6.91 4.51 -11.07
C SER A 96 5.87 4.69 -9.96
N CYS A 97 4.61 4.33 -10.22
CA CYS A 97 3.55 4.43 -9.23
C CYS A 97 3.76 3.48 -8.04
N THR A 98 4.33 2.29 -8.28
CA THR A 98 4.71 1.34 -7.22
C THR A 98 5.75 1.96 -6.28
N SER A 99 6.77 2.65 -6.80
CA SER A 99 7.74 3.35 -5.95
C SER A 99 7.08 4.45 -5.13
N CYS A 100 6.29 5.34 -5.76
CA CYS A 100 5.64 6.43 -5.04
C CYS A 100 4.66 5.95 -3.96
N SER A 101 3.84 4.92 -4.25
CA SER A 101 2.90 4.37 -3.28
C SER A 101 3.58 3.61 -2.14
N THR A 102 4.73 2.99 -2.38
CA THR A 102 5.54 2.35 -1.33
C THR A 102 6.10 3.40 -0.37
N HIS A 103 6.56 4.54 -0.89
CA HIS A 103 6.97 5.68 -0.06
C HIS A 103 5.79 6.25 0.74
N ASP A 104 4.62 6.42 0.12
CA ASP A 104 3.42 6.89 0.83
C ASP A 104 3.04 5.95 1.98
N LEU A 105 3.11 4.63 1.74
CA LEU A 105 2.83 3.62 2.77
C LEU A 105 3.83 3.74 3.92
N ASN A 106 5.13 3.86 3.62
CA ASN A 106 6.16 4.01 4.64
C ASN A 106 5.99 5.31 5.44
N ASP A 107 5.65 6.41 4.80
CA ASP A 107 5.48 7.71 5.45
C ASP A 107 4.26 7.72 6.38
N LEU A 108 3.13 7.16 5.95
CA LEU A 108 1.94 7.01 6.79
C LEU A 108 2.19 6.09 7.98
N ASP A 109 2.95 5.01 7.76
CA ASP A 109 3.33 4.08 8.80
C ASP A 109 4.26 4.75 9.84
N HIS A 110 5.23 5.58 9.43
CA HIS A 110 6.02 6.40 10.35
C HIS A 110 5.18 7.38 11.17
N LEU A 111 4.03 7.81 10.62
CA LEU A 111 3.10 8.72 11.26
C LEU A 111 2.04 8.02 12.12
N GLY A 112 2.17 6.71 12.35
CA GLY A 112 1.28 5.97 13.24
C GLY A 112 0.09 5.30 12.55
N ILE A 113 0.00 5.37 11.22
CA ILE A 113 -1.12 4.80 10.45
C ILE A 113 -0.67 3.49 9.79
N PRO A 114 -0.99 2.32 10.37
CA PRO A 114 -0.73 1.05 9.71
C PRO A 114 -1.54 0.95 8.41
N GLY A 115 -0.96 0.31 7.40
CA GLY A 115 -1.64 0.19 6.13
C GLY A 115 -1.20 -0.97 5.26
N VAL A 116 -1.79 -1.02 4.09
CA VAL A 116 -1.50 -1.99 3.03
C VAL A 116 -1.63 -1.33 1.66
N SER A 117 -0.73 -1.69 0.74
CA SER A 117 -0.83 -1.29 -0.66
C SER A 117 -1.44 -2.39 -1.51
N ILE A 118 -2.33 -2.02 -2.43
CA ILE A 118 -2.88 -2.93 -3.44
C ILE A 118 -2.14 -2.63 -4.75
N LEU A 119 -1.56 -3.67 -5.33
CA LEU A 119 -0.82 -3.62 -6.58
C LEU A 119 -1.29 -4.72 -7.52
N THR A 120 -1.00 -4.59 -8.81
CA THR A 120 -1.15 -5.73 -9.72
C THR A 120 0.03 -6.70 -9.59
N GLU A 121 -0.21 -7.98 -9.82
CA GLU A 121 0.75 -9.08 -9.58
C GLU A 121 2.13 -8.90 -10.23
N GLU A 122 2.20 -8.33 -11.43
CA GLU A 122 3.43 -8.03 -12.18
C GLU A 122 4.39 -7.09 -11.42
N PHE A 123 3.89 -6.31 -10.45
CA PHE A 123 4.69 -5.34 -9.70
C PHE A 123 5.08 -5.80 -8.30
N ARG A 124 4.90 -7.09 -8.00
CA ARG A 124 5.34 -7.69 -6.72
C ARG A 124 6.84 -7.51 -6.47
N GLU A 125 7.66 -7.86 -7.46
CA GLU A 125 9.12 -7.70 -7.33
C GLU A 125 9.52 -6.23 -7.23
N ALA A 126 8.83 -5.35 -7.96
CA ALA A 126 9.05 -3.92 -7.87
C ALA A 126 8.74 -3.40 -6.46
N PHE A 127 7.62 -3.79 -5.85
CA PHE A 127 7.27 -3.42 -4.48
C PHE A 127 8.32 -3.92 -3.48
N ASN A 128 8.65 -5.21 -3.53
CA ASN A 128 9.63 -5.82 -2.62
C ASN A 128 11.00 -5.15 -2.72
N GLY A 129 11.47 -4.88 -3.94
CA GLY A 129 12.73 -4.19 -4.18
C GLY A 129 12.72 -2.73 -3.70
N GLN A 130 11.57 -2.06 -3.70
CA GLN A 130 11.44 -0.71 -3.10
C GLN A 130 11.47 -0.78 -1.58
N CYS A 131 10.70 -1.70 -0.99
CA CYS A 131 10.72 -2.00 0.45
C CYS A 131 12.13 -2.30 0.96
N GLU A 132 12.91 -3.09 0.22
CA GLU A 132 14.31 -3.36 0.53
C GLU A 132 15.17 -2.11 0.52
N LYS A 133 15.10 -1.33 -0.55
CA LYS A 133 15.90 -0.10 -0.69
C LYS A 133 15.64 0.91 0.42
N ILE A 134 14.39 1.04 0.86
CA ILE A 134 13.99 1.99 1.90
C ILE A 134 14.01 1.39 3.32
N GLY A 135 14.33 0.09 3.46
CA GLY A 135 14.39 -0.60 4.75
C GLY A 135 13.04 -0.72 5.46
N PHE A 136 11.96 -0.98 4.71
CA PHE A 136 10.59 -1.05 5.23
C PHE A 136 9.92 -2.37 4.86
N ASP A 137 9.39 -3.09 5.85
CA ASP A 137 8.61 -4.32 5.65
C ASP A 137 7.11 -4.01 5.50
N GLY A 138 6.78 -3.32 4.41
CA GLY A 138 5.42 -2.90 4.09
C GLY A 138 4.50 -4.06 3.70
N ALA A 139 3.21 -3.94 4.01
CA ALA A 139 2.22 -4.92 3.55
C ALA A 139 1.69 -4.58 2.16
N SER A 140 1.51 -5.63 1.35
CA SER A 140 0.91 -5.54 0.02
C SER A 140 -0.07 -6.67 -0.25
N ILE A 141 -1.04 -6.41 -1.14
CA ILE A 141 -1.96 -7.38 -1.72
C ILE A 141 -1.91 -7.25 -3.23
N PHE A 142 -2.13 -8.37 -3.93
CA PHE A 142 -1.97 -8.44 -5.37
C PHE A 142 -3.26 -8.84 -6.06
N THR A 143 -3.59 -8.10 -7.11
CA THR A 143 -4.73 -8.34 -8.01
C THR A 143 -4.22 -8.64 -9.42
N PRO A 144 -5.01 -9.27 -10.32
CA PRO A 144 -4.51 -9.60 -11.67
C PRO A 144 -4.11 -8.38 -12.50
N HIS A 145 -3.17 -8.59 -13.43
CA HIS A 145 -2.71 -7.58 -14.38
C HIS A 145 -3.27 -7.82 -15.80
N PRO A 146 -3.44 -6.81 -16.67
CA PRO A 146 -3.53 -5.36 -16.42
C PRO A 146 -4.95 -4.93 -16.06
N MET A 147 -5.08 -3.75 -15.45
CA MET A 147 -6.37 -3.17 -15.06
C MET A 147 -7.01 -2.33 -16.16
N GLN A 148 -6.18 -1.72 -17.02
CA GLN A 148 -6.64 -0.69 -17.97
C GLN A 148 -7.65 -1.22 -18.99
N ASN A 149 -7.45 -2.45 -19.49
CA ASN A 149 -8.25 -3.04 -20.56
C ASN A 149 -9.43 -3.89 -20.05
N LYS A 150 -9.73 -3.84 -18.75
CA LYS A 150 -10.79 -4.62 -18.12
C LYS A 150 -12.16 -3.98 -18.29
N THR A 151 -13.23 -4.72 -18.11
CA THR A 151 -14.56 -4.14 -17.91
C THR A 151 -14.72 -3.66 -16.47
N THR A 152 -15.70 -2.80 -16.18
CA THR A 152 -16.01 -2.41 -14.79
C THR A 152 -16.37 -3.63 -13.94
N GLN A 153 -17.08 -4.60 -14.51
CA GLN A 153 -17.40 -5.84 -13.82
C GLN A 153 -16.15 -6.64 -13.46
N GLU A 154 -15.20 -6.80 -14.38
CA GLU A 154 -13.92 -7.47 -14.05
C GLU A 154 -13.13 -6.73 -12.96
N LEU A 155 -13.14 -5.38 -12.95
CA LEU A 155 -12.52 -4.61 -11.86
C LEU A 155 -13.23 -4.85 -10.52
N HIS A 156 -14.55 -5.00 -10.54
CA HIS A 156 -15.32 -5.33 -9.35
C HIS A 156 -15.01 -6.73 -8.85
N ASP A 157 -14.95 -7.72 -9.75
CA ASP A 157 -14.61 -9.10 -9.43
C ASP A 157 -13.20 -9.19 -8.81
N PHE A 158 -12.27 -8.36 -9.28
CA PHE A 158 -10.94 -8.23 -8.70
C PHE A 158 -10.97 -7.66 -7.28
N ALA A 159 -11.75 -6.59 -7.04
CA ALA A 159 -11.91 -6.02 -5.70
C ALA A 159 -12.60 -7.01 -4.73
N ASP A 160 -13.61 -7.75 -5.22
CA ASP A 160 -14.31 -8.79 -4.48
C ASP A 160 -13.36 -9.93 -4.08
N GLY A 161 -12.52 -10.37 -5.02
CA GLY A 161 -11.59 -11.47 -4.83
C GLY A 161 -10.51 -11.22 -3.77
N ILE A 162 -10.15 -9.96 -3.52
CA ILE A 162 -9.12 -9.61 -2.54
C ILE A 162 -9.67 -9.20 -1.16
N LEU A 163 -10.99 -9.09 -1.00
CA LEU A 163 -11.58 -8.47 0.19
C LEU A 163 -11.19 -9.17 1.49
N GLU A 164 -11.26 -10.50 1.54
CA GLU A 164 -10.98 -11.26 2.77
C GLU A 164 -9.48 -11.19 3.13
N GLU A 165 -8.58 -11.25 2.14
CA GLU A 165 -7.14 -11.02 2.36
C GLU A 165 -6.87 -9.59 2.84
N LEU A 166 -7.57 -8.61 2.25
CA LEU A 166 -7.47 -7.20 2.62
C LEU A 166 -7.85 -6.98 4.06
N LEU A 167 -9.02 -7.47 4.48
CA LEU A 167 -9.48 -7.37 5.85
C LEU A 167 -8.49 -8.04 6.81
N ALA A 168 -7.95 -9.22 6.48
CA ALA A 168 -6.94 -9.88 7.31
C ALA A 168 -5.66 -9.03 7.46
N LYS A 169 -5.12 -8.46 6.37
CA LYS A 169 -3.89 -7.63 6.40
C LYS A 169 -4.03 -6.34 7.18
N ILE A 170 -5.25 -5.85 7.37
CA ILE A 170 -5.55 -4.61 8.10
C ILE A 170 -6.21 -4.84 9.47
N THR A 171 -6.34 -6.10 9.92
CA THR A 171 -6.89 -6.44 11.25
C THR A 171 -6.01 -7.39 12.06
N GLN A 172 -5.10 -8.11 11.44
CA GLN A 172 -4.29 -9.10 12.15
C GLN A 172 -2.93 -8.48 12.51
N PRO A 173 -2.63 -8.28 13.81
CA PRO A 173 -1.31 -7.82 14.22
C PRO A 173 -0.24 -8.79 13.68
N VAL A 174 0.79 -8.23 13.07
CA VAL A 174 1.90 -8.96 12.44
C VAL A 174 2.80 -9.59 13.49
#